data_AF-A0A4Q3RGT7-F1
#
_entry.id   AF-A0A4Q3RGT7-F1
#
_cell.length_a   1.000
_cell.length_b   1.000
_cell.length_c   1.000
_cell.angle_alpha   90.00
_cell.angle_beta   90.00
_cell.angle_gamma   90.00
#
_symmetry.space_group_name_H-M   'P 1'
#
loop_
_entity.id
_entity.type
_entity.pdbx_description
1 polymer ?
#
loop_
_entity_poly.entity_id
_entity_poly.type
_entity_poly.pdbx_seq_one_letter_code
_entity_poly.pdbx_strand_id
1 'polypeptide(L)' 'NDFFIKFAKKKKTTYRIELTNSVGVNLYSRTIDNVDFQIHRVNRPLSPGIYFIHVTDIKTNKTETFKHLIL' A
#
# COMPACT_ATOMS: atom_id res chain seq x y z
N ASN A 1 -1.18 8.15 -12.61
CA ASN A 1 -0.52 7.04 -11.92
C ASN A 1 -1.14 6.84 -10.56
N ASP A 2 -2.37 6.34 -10.58
CA ASP A 2 -3.15 6.10 -9.37
C ASP A 2 -3.30 4.61 -9.18
N PHE A 3 -3.20 4.15 -7.94
CA PHE A 3 -3.62 2.81 -7.58
C PHE A 3 -4.54 2.85 -6.37
N PHE A 4 -5.39 1.84 -6.30
CA PHE A 4 -6.39 1.68 -5.25
C PHE A 4 -6.07 0.42 -4.46
N ILE A 5 -5.97 0.55 -3.15
CA ILE A 5 -5.84 -0.58 -2.23
C ILE A 5 -7.22 -0.81 -1.62
N LYS A 6 -7.79 -1.99 -1.88
CA LYS A 6 -9.07 -2.39 -1.31
C LYS A 6 -8.83 -3.27 -0.10
N PHE A 7 -9.35 -2.83 1.04
CA PHE A 7 -9.38 -3.60 2.28
C PHE A 7 -10.73 -4.27 2.43
N ALA A 8 -10.69 -5.55 2.83
CA ALA A 8 -11.88 -6.34 3.13
C ALA A 8 -11.57 -7.27 4.30
N LYS A 9 -11.89 -6.83 5.52
CA LYS A 9 -11.64 -7.58 6.75
C LYS A 9 -12.88 -7.58 7.63
N LYS A 10 -13.11 -8.73 8.29
CA LYS A 10 -14.22 -8.92 9.23
C LYS A 10 -14.08 -8.13 10.53
N LYS A 11 -12.85 -7.77 10.91
CA LYS A 11 -12.54 -7.00 12.13
C LYS A 11 -11.69 -5.81 11.74
N LYS A 12 -11.99 -4.65 12.32
CA LYS A 12 -11.21 -3.42 12.16
C LYS A 12 -9.78 -3.64 12.66
N THR A 13 -8.80 -3.14 11.90
CA THR A 13 -7.39 -3.16 12.26
C THR A 13 -6.68 -1.96 11.64
N THR A 14 -5.41 -1.77 11.99
CA THR A 14 -4.56 -0.72 11.44
C THR A 14 -3.62 -1.31 10.39
N TYR A 15 -3.49 -0.64 9.26
CA TYR A 15 -2.55 -0.99 8.20
C TYR A 15 -1.50 0.08 8.00
N ARG A 16 -0.26 -0.33 7.76
CA ARG A 16 0.78 0.52 7.19
C ARG A 16 0.95 0.16 5.73
N ILE A 17 0.88 1.17 4.87
CA ILE A 17 1.10 1.07 3.44
C ILE A 17 2.43 1.72 3.13
N GLU A 18 3.32 1.00 2.46
CA GLU A 18 4.61 1.50 2.00
C GLU A 18 4.73 1.27 0.49
N LEU A 19 5.28 2.24 -0.24
CA LEU A 19 5.54 2.15 -1.67
C LEU A 19 7.04 2.31 -1.87
N THR A 20 7.66 1.33 -2.52
CA THR A 20 9.06 1.38 -2.91
C THR A 20 9.21 1.28 -4.43
N ASN A 21 10.27 1.85 -4.99
CA ASN A 21 10.66 1.55 -6.36
C ASN A 21 11.48 0.25 -6.44
N SER A 22 11.83 -0.18 -7.65
CA SER A 22 12.60 -1.42 -7.87
C SER A 22 13.97 -1.48 -7.21
N VAL A 23 14.55 -0.32 -6.85
CA VAL A 23 15.83 -0.22 -6.14
C VAL A 23 15.66 -0.07 -4.62
N GLY A 24 14.43 -0.17 -4.10
CA GLY A 24 14.13 -0.18 -2.67
C GLY A 24 13.95 1.19 -2.01
N VAL A 25 13.96 2.29 -2.77
CA VAL A 25 13.71 3.63 -2.21
C VAL A 25 12.24 3.75 -1.82
N ASN A 26 11.96 4.07 -0.56
CA ASN A 26 10.61 4.36 -0.08
C ASN A 26 10.13 5.73 -0.58
N LEU A 27 9.04 5.72 -1.34
CA LEU A 27 8.47 6.91 -1.98
C LEU A 27 7.18 7.37 -1.30
N TYR A 28 6.57 6.52 -0.49
CA TYR A 28 5.35 6.82 0.24
C TYR A 28 5.18 5.84 1.40
N SER A 29 4.86 6.38 2.57
CA SER A 29 4.47 5.60 3.74
C SER A 29 3.26 6.25 4.38
N ARG A 30 2.24 5.45 4.72
CA ARG A 30 1.05 5.92 5.42
C ARG A 30 0.47 4.83 6.30
N THR A 31 0.09 5.21 7.50
CA THR A 31 -0.73 4.39 8.39
C THR A 31 -2.21 4.79 8.24
N ILE A 32 -3.08 3.78 8.17
CA ILE A 32 -4.53 3.96 8.17
C ILE A 32 -5.13 3.09 9.28
N ASP A 33 -5.88 3.73 10.16
CA ASP A 33 -6.44 3.10 11.36
C ASP A 33 -7.89 2.66 11.16
N ASN A 34 -8.31 1.69 11.97
CA ASN A 34 -9.71 1.24 12.07
C ASN A 34 -10.35 0.78 10.75
N VAL A 35 -9.57 0.14 9.88
CA VAL A 35 -9.99 -0.31 8.55
C VAL A 35 -10.67 -1.68 8.60
N ASP A 36 -11.90 -1.75 8.10
CA ASP A 36 -12.65 -2.98 7.82
C ASP A 36 -12.91 -3.16 6.32
N PHE A 37 -13.70 -2.26 5.71
CA PHE A 37 -14.01 -2.19 4.30
C PHE A 37 -13.78 -0.77 3.79
N GLN A 38 -12.62 -0.55 3.19
CA GLN A 38 -12.24 0.77 2.69
C GLN A 38 -11.46 0.63 1.38
N ILE A 39 -11.61 1.61 0.49
CA ILE A 39 -10.73 1.79 -0.66
C ILE A 39 -9.83 2.98 -0.35
N HIS A 40 -8.52 2.74 -0.35
CA HIS A 40 -7.52 3.79 -0.20
C HIS A 40 -6.89 4.10 -1.57
N ARG A 41 -7.04 5.35 -2.03
CA ARG A 41 -6.41 5.82 -3.27
C ARG A 41 -5.03 6.38 -2.95
N VAL A 42 -4.02 5.92 -3.66
CA VAL A 42 -2.69 6.54 -3.69
C VAL A 42 -2.54 7.19 -5.06
N ASN A 43 -2.47 8.52 -5.06
CA ASN A 43 -2.19 9.33 -6.24
C ASN A 43 -0.85 10.03 -6.02
N ARG A 44 0.15 9.70 -6.84
CA ARG A 44 1.44 10.37 -6.86
C ARG A 44 1.99 10.49 -8.29
N PRO A 45 2.78 11.54 -8.57
CA PRO A 45 3.52 11.65 -9.82
C PRO A 45 4.72 10.69 -9.76
N LEU A 46 4.49 9.44 -10.18
CA LEU A 46 5.52 8.41 -10.28
C LEU A 46 6.03 8.35 -11.72
N SER A 47 7.34 8.29 -11.90
CA SER A 47 7.96 8.04 -13.21
C SER A 47 7.61 6.62 -13.71
N PRO A 48 7.71 6.36 -15.02
CA PRO A 48 7.60 5.00 -15.54
C PRO A 48 8.62 4.06 -14.88
N GLY A 49 8.17 2.87 -14.50
CA GLY A 49 9.00 1.91 -13.76
C GLY A 49 8.21 0.88 -12.96
N ILE A 50 8.95 -0.03 -12.31
CA ILE A 50 8.39 -1.05 -11.43
C ILE A 50 8.39 -0.54 -9.99
N TYR A 51 7.26 -0.70 -9.32
CA TYR A 51 7.05 -0.34 -7.93
C TYR A 51 6.51 -1.52 -7.14
N PHE A 52 6.81 -1.53 -5.85
CA PHE A 52 6.30 -2.50 -4.89
C PHE A 52 5.49 -1.78 -3.82
N ILE A 53 4.28 -2.27 -3.59
CA ILE A 53 3.36 -1.78 -2.56
C ILE A 53 3.33 -2.83 -1.45
N HIS A 54 3.78 -2.45 -0.26
CA HIS A 54 3.74 -3.29 0.93
C HIS A 54 2.57 -2.84 1.80
N VAL A 55 1.71 -3.78 2.20
CA VAL A 55 0.58 -3.53 3.08
C VAL A 55 0.76 -4.42 4.31
N THR A 56 1.13 -3.81 5.43
CA THR A 56 1.40 -4.49 6.69
C THR A 56 0.24 -4.28 7.65
N ASP A 57 -0.37 -5.38 8.09
CA ASP A 57 -1.29 -5.38 9.23
C ASP A 57 -0.50 -5.18 10.51
N ILE A 58 -0.65 -4.02 11.17
CA ILE A 58 0.16 -3.67 12.35
C ILE A 58 -0.07 -4.62 13.51
N LYS A 59 -1.28 -5.15 13.66
CA LYS A 59 -1.63 -6.03 14.79
C LYS A 59 -0.97 -7.41 14.65
N THR A 60 -0.93 -7.94 13.44
CA THR A 60 -0.40 -9.30 13.19
C THR A 60 1.00 -9.31 12.60
N ASN A 61 1.53 -8.13 12.25
CA ASN A 61 2.79 -7.93 11.54
C ASN A 61 2.89 -8.68 10.20
N LYS A 62 1.75 -9.07 9.62
CA LYS A 62 1.69 -9.73 8.32
C LYS A 62 1.76 -8.70 7.22
N THR A 63 2.64 -8.91 6.26
CA THR A 63 2.84 -8.02 5.11
C THR A 63 2.44 -8.71 3.82
N GLU A 64 1.54 -8.09 3.06
CA GLU A 64 1.24 -8.45 1.68
C GLU A 64 2.01 -7.50 0.75
N THR A 65 2.60 -8.02 -0.33
CA THR A 65 3.37 -7.21 -1.30
C THR A 65 2.80 -7.35 -2.70
N PHE A 66 2.60 -6.23 -3.37
CA PHE A 66 2.04 -6.15 -4.72
C PHE A 66 3.03 -5.45 -5.65
N LYS A 67 3.28 -6.03 -6.81
CA LYS A 67 4.09 -5.42 -7.87
C LYS A 67 3.20 -4.63 -8.81
N HIS A 68 3.58 -3.40 -9.13
CA HIS A 68 2.86 -2.55 -10.08
C HIS A 68 3.85 -1.96 -11.09
N LEU A 69 3.54 -2.13 -12.38
CA LEU A 69 4.28 -1.49 -13.47
C LEU A 69 3.56 -0.21 -13.88
N ILE A 70 4.30 0.88 -13.89
CA ILE A 70 3.84 2.18 -14.38
C ILE A 70 4.49 2.41 -15.74
N LEU A 71 3.67 2.73 -16.74
CA LEU A 71 4.05 3.00 -18.13
C LEU A 71 4.10 4.52 -18.39
#